data_AF-A0A937DPG9-F1
#
_entry.id   AF-A0A937DPG9-F1
#
_cell.length_a   1.000
_cell.length_b   1.000
_cell.length_c   1.000
_cell.angle_alpha   90.00
_cell.angle_beta   90.00
_cell.angle_gamma   90.00
#
_symmetry.space_group_name_H-M   'P 1'
#
loop_
_entity.id
_entity.type
_entity.pdbx_description
1 polymer ?
#
loop_
_entity_poly.entity_id
_entity_poly.type
_entity_poly.pdbx_seq_one_letter_code
_entity_poly.pdbx_strand_id
1 'polypeptide(L)' 'MQLVECPRDAMQGWNHPIPTAVKVKYLNALLRVGFHTLDFGSFVSPKA' A
#
# COMPACT_ATOMS: atom_id res chain seq x y z
N MET A 1 1.43 21.55 -5.54
CA MET A 1 1.54 20.22 -6.18
C MET A 1 1.32 19.18 -5.08
N GLN A 2 0.35 18.28 -5.23
CA GLN A 2 0.11 17.18 -4.29
C GLN A 2 0.56 15.88 -4.94
N LEU A 3 1.41 15.12 -4.25
CA LEU A 3 1.83 13.79 -4.67
C LEU A 3 1.10 12.76 -3.83
N VAL A 4 0.33 11.91 -4.51
CA VAL A 4 -0.39 10.79 -3.91
C VAL A 4 0.34 9.53 -4.31
N GLU A 5 0.68 8.70 -3.34
CA GLU A 5 1.26 7.39 -3.62
C GLU A 5 0.22 6.29 -3.34
N CYS A 6 0.13 5.33 -4.26
CA CYS A 6 -0.94 4.33 -4.33
C CYS A 6 -0.41 2.89 -4.25
N PRO A 7 0.32 2.49 -3.18
CA PRO A 7 0.89 1.15 -3.08
C PRO A 7 -0.18 0.05 -3.03
N ARG A 8 -1.44 0.40 -2.70
CA ARG A 8 -2.59 -0.51 -2.72
C ARG A 8 -2.76 -1.21 -4.06
N ASP A 9 -2.70 -0.47 -5.17
CA ASP A 9 -2.91 -1.02 -6.53
C ASP A 9 -1.87 -2.10 -6.86
N ALA A 10 -0.60 -1.79 -6.63
CA ALA A 10 0.50 -2.72 -6.89
C ALA A 10 0.42 -3.97 -5.99
N MET A 11 0.07 -3.80 -4.71
CA MET A 11 -0.03 -4.92 -3.77
C MET A 11 -1.22 -5.83 -4.04
N GLN A 12 -2.34 -5.31 -4.55
CA GLN A 12 -3.50 -6.11 -4.92
C GLN A 12 -3.26 -6.93 -6.20
N GLY A 13 -2.56 -6.36 -7.17
CA GLY A 13 -2.18 -7.06 -8.40
C GLY A 13 -1.03 -8.07 -8.23
N TRP A 14 -0.49 -8.23 -7.02
CA TRP A 14 0.65 -9.11 -6.78
C TRP A 14 0.21 -10.58 -6.76
N ASN A 15 0.86 -11.43 -7.56
CA ASN A 15 0.49 -12.85 -7.75
C ASN A 15 0.55 -13.72 -6.47
N HIS A 16 1.24 -13.24 -5.43
CA HIS A 16 1.44 -13.97 -4.18
C HIS A 16 1.11 -13.10 -2.97
N PRO A 17 0.59 -13.68 -1.87
CA PRO A 17 0.35 -12.90 -0.67
C PRO A 17 1.66 -12.37 -0.09
N ILE A 18 1.79 -11.05 0.00
CA ILE A 18 2.91 -10.41 0.70
C ILE A 18 2.65 -10.53 2.22
N PRO A 19 3.58 -11.06 3.02
CA PRO A 19 3.41 -11.17 4.46
C PRO A 19 3.09 -9.82 5.11
N THR A 20 2.17 -9.81 6.07
CA THR A 20 1.69 -8.57 6.72
C THR A 20 2.82 -7.75 7.32
N ALA A 21 3.80 -8.38 7.97
CA ALA A 21 4.96 -7.69 8.54
C ALA A 21 5.79 -6.94 7.48
N VAL A 22 5.90 -7.48 6.27
CA VAL A 22 6.60 -6.84 5.16
C VAL A 22 5.80 -5.63 4.65
N LYS A 23 4.48 -5.78 4.49
CA LYS A 23 3.58 -4.66 4.12
C LYS A 23 3.73 -3.50 5.11
N VAL A 24 3.62 -3.78 6.40
CA VAL A 24 3.74 -2.77 7.47
C VAL A 24 5.09 -2.07 7.42
N LYS A 25 6.19 -2.82 7.27
CA LYS A 25 7.54 -2.24 7.17
C LYS A 25 7.67 -1.30 5.97
N TYR A 26 7.14 -1.70 4.82
CA TYR A 26 7.17 -0.89 3.59
C TYR A 26 6.31 0.37 3.71
N LEU A 27 5.08 0.27 4.21
CA LEU A 27 4.20 1.43 4.40
C LEU A 27 4.80 2.44 5.39
N ASN A 28 5.39 1.98 6.48
CA ASN A 28 6.11 2.83 7.42
C ASN A 28 7.32 3.54 6.79
N ALA A 29 7.97 2.94 5.79
CA ALA A 29 9.02 3.60 5.03
C ALA A 29 8.45 4.71 4.12
N LEU A 30 7.33 4.47 3.45
CA LEU A 30 6.65 5.47 2.60
C LEU A 30 6.16 6.68 3.39
N LEU A 31 5.68 6.49 4.63
CA LEU A 31 5.28 7.59 5.50
C LEU A 31 6.43 8.60 5.77
N ARG A 32 7.69 8.17 5.68
CA ARG A 32 8.87 9.04 5.90
C ARG A 32 9.26 9.85 4.67
N VAL A 33 8.72 9.54 3.49
CA VAL A 33 9.05 10.23 2.24
C VAL A 33 8.39 11.60 2.17
N GLY A 34 7.24 11.79 2.85
CA GLY A 34 6.52 13.06 2.85
C GLY A 34 5.54 13.23 1.69
N PHE A 35 4.98 12.14 1.16
CA PHE A 35 3.83 12.22 0.25
C PHE A 35 2.66 12.92 0.94
N HIS A 36 1.88 13.66 0.16
CA HIS A 36 0.69 14.35 0.69
C HIS A 36 -0.36 13.33 1.13
N THR A 37 -0.50 12.24 0.38
CA THR A 37 -1.48 11.19 0.65
C THR A 37 -0.90 9.83 0.29
N LEU A 38 -1.27 8.82 1.06
CA LEU A 38 -0.88 7.44 0.86
C LEU A 38 -2.14 6.56 0.80
N ASP A 39 -2.46 6.01 -0.37
CA ASP A 39 -3.53 5.01 -0.57
C ASP A 39 -2.95 3.61 -0.41
N PHE A 40 -3.00 3.07 0.81
CA PHE A 40 -2.28 1.85 1.19
C PHE A 40 -3.12 0.59 1.36
N GLY A 41 -4.44 0.67 1.24
CA GLY A 41 -5.27 -0.49 1.48
C GLY A 41 -6.72 -0.29 1.10
N SER A 42 -7.40 -1.42 0.90
CA SER A 42 -8.81 -1.48 0.56
C SER A 42 -9.50 -2.51 1.46
N PHE A 43 -10.70 -2.18 1.94
CA PHE A 43 -11.56 -3.13 2.63
C PHE A 43 -12.59 -3.69 1.64
N VAL A 44 -12.17 -4.72 0.90
CA VAL A 44 -13.00 -5.43 -0.07
C VAL A 44 -13.21 -6.87 0.37
N SER A 45 -14.16 -7.56 -0.27
CA SER A 45 -14.30 -9.01 -0.11
C SER A 45 -12.99 -9.70 -0.52
N PRO A 46 -12.48 -10.70 0.24
CA PRO A 46 -11.30 -11.47 -0.15
C PRO A 46 -11.42 -12.24 -1.47
N LYS A 47 -12.64 -12.33 -2.02
CA LYS A 47 -12.96 -13.00 -3.29
C LYS A 47 -12.98 -12.05 -4.50
N ALA A 48 -12.91 -10.74 -4.26
CA ALA A 48 -12.96 -9.71 -5.29
C ALA A 48 -11.60 -9.58 -6.00
#